data_AF-A0A495QVP9-F1
#
_entry.id   AF-A0A495QVP9-F1
#
_cell.length_a   1.000
_cell.length_b   1.000
_cell.length_c   1.000
_cell.angle_alpha   90.00
_cell.angle_beta   90.00
_cell.angle_gamma   90.00
#
_symmetry.space_group_name_H-M   'P 1'
#
loop_
_entity.id
_entity.type
_entity.pdbx_description
1 polymer ?
#
loop_
_entity_poly.entity_id
_entity_poly.type
_entity_poly.pdbx_seq_one_letter_code
_entity_poly.pdbx_strand_id
1 'polypeptide(L)' 'MSSIASLIRNLSRDEIVSITIIGITVAVFAWYRTSMTGIQRLSNSIIVLLVSIGCATAVTVVLKEWNPTWYSS' A
#
# COMPACT_ATOMS: atom_id res chain seq x y z
N MET A 1 9.21 -18.92 12.32
CA MET A 1 9.12 -18.07 11.12
C MET A 1 7.64 -17.87 10.82
N SER A 2 7.08 -16.71 11.17
CA SER A 2 5.72 -16.35 10.76
C SER A 2 5.69 -16.19 9.24
N SER A 3 4.72 -16.82 8.58
CA SER A 3 4.54 -16.62 7.14
C SER A 3 4.18 -15.16 6.87
N ILE A 4 4.72 -14.57 5.80
CA ILE A 4 4.39 -13.20 5.35
C ILE A 4 2.86 -13.02 5.26
N ALA A 5 2.14 -14.06 4.84
CA ALA A 5 0.68 -14.07 4.79
C ALA A 5 0.02 -13.92 6.18
N SER A 6 0.62 -14.47 7.24
CA SER A 6 0.12 -14.31 8.61
C SER A 6 0.41 -12.92 9.18
N LEU A 7 1.50 -12.27 8.75
CA LEU A 7 1.82 -10.90 9.15
C LEU A 7 0.90 -9.88 8.47
N ILE A 8 0.59 -10.09 7.19
CA ILE A 8 -0.42 -9.29 6.47
C ILE A 8 -1.80 -9.43 7.13
N ARG A 9 -2.12 -10.60 7.69
CA ARG A 9 -3.36 -10.84 8.45
C ARG A 9 -3.43 -10.10 9.79
N ASN A 10 -2.28 -9.65 10.31
CA ASN A 10 -2.13 -8.94 11.59
C ASN A 10 -2.01 -7.41 11.43
N LEU A 11 -2.40 -6.87 10.27
CA LEU A 11 -2.61 -5.43 10.10
C LEU A 11 -3.86 -5.00 10.86
N SER A 12 -3.74 -3.92 11.64
CA SER A 12 -4.88 -3.28 12.30
C SER A 12 -5.79 -2.63 11.26
N ARG A 13 -7.04 -2.37 11.65
CA ARG A 13 -7.99 -1.68 10.77
C ARG A 13 -7.47 -0.30 10.35
N ASP A 14 -6.85 0.44 11.26
CA ASP A 14 -6.34 1.78 11.00
C ASP A 14 -5.15 1.77 10.03
N GLU A 15 -4.30 0.74 10.10
CA GLU A 15 -3.21 0.55 9.15
C GLU A 15 -3.73 0.20 7.75
N ILE A 16 -4.75 -0.65 7.65
CA ILE A 16 -5.39 -1.00 6.38
C ILE A 16 -6.01 0.25 5.75
N VAL A 17 -6.73 1.06 6.55
CA VAL A 17 -7.33 2.31 6.09
C VAL A 17 -6.24 3.29 5.62
N SER A 18 -5.15 3.43 6.38
CA SER A 18 -4.04 4.32 6.01
C SER A 18 -3.35 3.89 4.71
N ILE A 19 -3.03 2.60 4.57
CA ILE A 19 -2.45 2.03 3.34
C ILE A 19 -3.39 2.26 2.15
N THR A 20 -4.70 2.10 2.35
CA THR A 20 -5.71 2.31 1.31
C THR A 20 -5.76 3.78 0.88
N ILE A 21 -5.78 4.72 1.84
CA ILE A 21 -5.78 6.16 1.56
C ILE A 21 -4.52 6.57 0.80
N ILE A 22 -3.35 6.08 1.23
CA ILE A 22 -2.07 6.33 0.55
C ILE A 22 -2.14 5.80 -0.89
N GLY A 23 -2.57 4.56 -1.08
CA GLY A 23 -2.71 3.95 -2.39
C GLY A 23 -3.62 4.75 -3.32
N ILE A 24 -4.81 5.14 -2.85
CA ILE A 24 -5.78 5.94 -3.62
C ILE A 24 -5.18 7.29 -3.97
N THR A 25 -4.51 7.97 -3.03
CA THR A 25 -3.91 9.28 -3.26
C THR A 25 -2.88 9.21 -4.39
N VAL A 26 -1.96 8.24 -4.32
CA VAL A 26 -0.91 8.08 -5.34
C VAL A 26 -1.52 7.68 -6.70
N ALA A 27 -2.55 6.83 -6.70
CA ALA A 27 -3.26 6.45 -7.92
C ALA A 27 -3.99 7.64 -8.59
N VAL A 28 -4.62 8.50 -7.80
CA VAL A 28 -5.23 9.75 -8.28
C VAL A 28 -4.16 10.68 -8.86
N PHE A 29 -3.02 10.83 -8.20
CA PHE A 29 -1.91 11.60 -8.77
C PHE A 29 -1.42 11.02 -10.10
N ALA A 30 -1.24 9.70 -10.18
CA ALA A 30 -0.85 9.04 -11.43
C ALA A 30 -1.92 9.20 -12.53
N TRP A 31 -3.19 9.21 -12.16
CA TRP A 31 -4.26 9.54 -13.09
C TRP A 31 -4.12 10.98 -13.60
N TYR A 32 -3.94 12.00 -12.76
CA TYR A 32 -3.94 13.40 -13.22
C TYR A 32 -2.62 13.92 -13.79
N ARG A 33 -1.48 13.34 -13.42
CA ARG A 33 -0.15 13.82 -13.84
C ARG A 33 0.37 13.19 -15.13
N THR A 34 -0.28 12.17 -15.66
CA THR A 34 0.19 11.47 -16.86
C THR A 34 -0.44 12.05 -18.12
N SER A 35 0.37 12.23 -19.17
CA SER A 35 -0.07 12.61 -20.51
C SER A 35 -0.75 11.47 -21.29
N MET A 36 -1.08 10.37 -20.60
CA MET A 36 -1.74 9.19 -21.16
C MET A 36 -3.24 9.44 -21.33
N THR A 37 -3.83 8.87 -22.38
CA THR A 37 -5.25 9.05 -22.71
C THR A 37 -6.05 7.75 -22.58
N GLY A 38 -7.35 7.88 -22.34
CA GLY A 38 -8.30 6.76 -22.33
C GLY A 38 -7.94 5.62 -21.37
N ILE A 39 -7.97 4.38 -21.88
CA ILE A 39 -7.74 3.15 -21.10
C ILE A 39 -6.32 3.07 -20.54
N GLN A 40 -5.30 3.61 -21.23
CA GLN A 40 -3.91 3.56 -20.74
C GLN A 40 -3.76 4.31 -19.41
N ARG A 41 -4.44 5.45 -19.28
CA ARG A 41 -4.47 6.24 -18.06
C ARG A 41 -5.09 5.45 -16.90
N LEU A 42 -6.17 4.71 -17.18
CA LEU A 42 -6.84 3.85 -16.21
C LEU A 42 -5.99 2.67 -15.79
N SER A 43 -5.48 1.91 -16.74
CA SER A 43 -4.60 0.79 -16.45
C SER A 43 -3.38 1.24 -15.65
N ASN A 44 -2.77 2.37 -16.02
CA ASN A 44 -1.61 2.91 -15.28
C ASN A 44 -1.98 3.31 -13.84
N SER A 45 -3.12 3.99 -13.63
CA SER A 45 -3.57 4.33 -12.26
C SER A 45 -3.84 3.10 -11.40
N ILE A 46 -4.39 2.03 -11.98
CA ILE A 46 -4.67 0.78 -11.27
C ILE A 46 -3.36 0.07 -10.93
N ILE A 47 -2.40 0.03 -11.86
CA ILE A 47 -1.07 -0.52 -11.61
C ILE A 47 -0.40 0.24 -10.46
N VAL A 48 -0.42 1.58 -10.52
CA VAL A 48 0.15 2.42 -9.45
C VAL A 48 -0.55 2.18 -8.12
N LEU A 49 -1.88 2.02 -8.10
CA LEU A 49 -2.64 1.69 -6.90
C LEU A 49 -2.14 0.37 -6.27
N LEU A 50 -2.09 -0.69 -7.08
CA LEU A 50 -1.69 -2.03 -6.64
C LEU A 50 -0.24 -2.05 -6.14
N VAL A 51 0.67 -1.40 -6.88
CA VAL A 51 2.09 -1.31 -6.50
C VAL A 51 2.25 -0.50 -5.20
N SER A 52 1.52 0.61 -5.05
CA SER A 52 1.59 1.45 -3.84
C SER A 52 1.09 0.71 -2.60
N ILE A 53 -0.04 0.01 -2.71
CA ILE A 53 -0.58 -0.82 -1.62
C ILE A 53 0.42 -1.94 -1.27
N GLY A 54 0.97 -2.62 -2.28
CA GLY A 54 1.95 -3.68 -2.08
C GLY A 54 3.21 -3.20 -1.35
N CYS A 55 3.80 -2.09 -1.81
CA CYS A 55 4.95 -1.47 -1.16
C CYS A 55 4.64 -1.03 0.28
N ALA A 56 3.54 -0.31 0.51
CA ALA A 56 3.19 0.17 1.84
C ALA A 56 2.93 -0.98 2.82
N THR A 57 2.28 -2.06 2.35
CA THR A 57 2.07 -3.29 3.12
C THR A 57 3.40 -3.94 3.47
N ALA A 58 4.29 -4.13 2.49
CA ALA A 58 5.60 -4.75 2.69
C ALA A 58 6.45 -3.94 3.68
N VAL A 59 6.50 -2.62 3.54
CA VAL A 59 7.22 -1.73 4.45
C VAL A 59 6.66 -1.84 5.87
N THR A 60 5.34 -1.85 6.03
CA THR A 60 4.69 -1.99 7.35
C THR A 60 5.05 -3.33 8.02
N VAL A 61 5.03 -4.41 7.24
CA VAL A 61 5.43 -5.77 7.70
C VAL A 61 6.89 -5.77 8.15
N VAL A 62 7.80 -5.25 7.32
CA VAL A 62 9.24 -5.18 7.66
C VAL A 62 9.47 -4.34 8.90
N LEU A 63 8.83 -3.17 9.02
CA LEU A 63 8.95 -2.30 10.18
C LEU A 63 8.48 -2.98 11.48
N LYS A 64 7.38 -3.74 11.41
CA LYS A 64 6.87 -4.53 12.55
C LYS A 64 7.82 -5.65 12.96
N GLU A 65 8.44 -6.33 11.99
CA GLU A 65 9.46 -7.35 12.31
C GLU A 65 10.73 -6.72 12.90
N TRP A 66 11.13 -5.55 12.40
CA TRP A 66 12.37 -4.91 12.83
C TRP A 66 12.27 -4.24 14.19
N ASN A 67 11.11 -3.66 14.54
CA ASN A 67 10.94 -2.99 15.82
C ASN A 67 9.51 -3.12 16.39
N PRO A 68 9.15 -4.29 16.94
CA PRO A 68 7.78 -4.59 17.36
C PRO A 68 7.28 -3.75 18.54
N THR A 69 8.18 -3.27 19.41
CA THR A 69 7.83 -2.45 20.58
C THR A 69 7.29 -1.07 20.21
N TRP A 70 7.72 -0.50 19.09
CA TRP A 70 7.23 0.79 18.59
C TRP A 70 5.82 0.70 17.99
N TYR A 71 5.46 -0.46 17.44
CA TYR A 71 4.16 -0.72 16.82
C TYR A 71 3.13 -1.36 17.77
N SER A 72 3.57 -1.75 18.98
CA SER A 72 2.73 -2.37 20.01
C SER A 72 2.27 -1.40 21.10
N SER A 73 2.65 -0.12 21.04
CA SER A 73 2.35 0.88 22.07
C SER A 73 1.09 1.69 21.80
#